data_AF-A0A971GP15-F1
#
_entry.id   AF-A0A971GP15-F1
#
_cell.length_a   1.000
_cell.length_b   1.000
_cell.length_c   1.000
_cell.angle_alpha   90.00
_cell.angle_beta   90.00
_cell.angle_gamma   90.00
#
_symmetry.space_group_name_H-M   'P 1'
#
loop_
_entity.id
_entity.type
_entity.pdbx_description
1 polymer ?
#
loop_
_entity_poly.entity_id
_entity_poly.type
_entity_poly.pdbx_seq_one_letter_code
_entity_poly.pdbx_strand_id
1 'polypeptide(L)' 'MIIPLDKLLIYSNNKYVFTKAVMKAVDKVANINDYPESDHNWKVVPNVLKLSLEEKIRFLYDDSGEM' A
#
# COMPACT_ATOMS: atom_id res chain seq x y z
N MET A 1 15.57 -1.38 3.67
CA MET A 1 14.86 -1.17 2.40
C MET A 1 14.68 0.32 2.22
N ILE A 2 15.10 0.88 1.08
CA ILE A 2 15.02 2.32 0.80
C ILE A 2 13.69 2.55 0.08
N ILE A 3 12.81 3.36 0.67
CA ILE A 3 11.52 3.72 0.09
C ILE A 3 11.76 4.89 -0.89
N PRO A 4 11.29 4.81 -2.15
CA PRO A 4 11.49 5.89 -3.13
C PRO A 4 10.57 7.08 -2.77
N LEU A 5 11.14 8.03 -2.03
CA LEU A 5 10.48 9.26 -1.58
C LEU A 5 10.05 10.14 -2.76
N ASP A 6 10.81 10.14 -3.85
CA ASP A 6 10.48 10.78 -5.11
C ASP A 6 9.13 10.30 -5.65
N LYS A 7 8.88 8.99 -5.70
CA LYS A 7 7.58 8.43 -6.14
C LYS A 7 6.43 8.83 -5.22
N LEU A 8 6.66 8.89 -3.91
CA LEU A 8 5.66 9.33 -2.93
C LEU A 8 5.34 10.82 -3.04
N LEU A 9 6.34 11.66 -3.31
CA LEU A 9 6.20 13.10 -3.42
C LEU A 9 5.54 13.52 -4.74
N ILE A 10 5.63 12.69 -5.78
CA ILE A 10 4.95 12.88 -7.08
C ILE A 10 3.42 12.68 -6.98
N TYR A 11 2.90 12.04 -5.92
CA TYR A 11 1.45 11.97 -5.62
C TYR A 11 0.88 13.30 -5.11
N SER A 12 1.21 14.41 -5.78
CA SER A 12 0.87 15.79 -5.39
C SER A 12 -0.63 16.05 -5.27
N ASN A 13 -1.45 15.41 -6.11
CA ASN A 13 -2.91 15.61 -6.10
C ASN A 13 -3.67 14.72 -5.10
N ASN A 14 -3.09 13.61 -4.62
CA ASN A 14 -3.86 12.64 -3.83
C ASN A 14 -3.06 11.83 -2.80
N LYS A 15 -1.99 12.41 -2.24
CA LYS A 15 -1.14 11.79 -1.21
C LYS A 15 -1.91 11.18 -0.03
N TYR A 16 -3.04 11.79 0.34
CA TYR A 16 -3.87 11.32 1.46
C TYR A 16 -4.68 10.08 1.10
N VAL A 17 -5.20 9.99 -0.12
CA VAL A 17 -5.92 8.79 -0.61
C VAL A 17 -4.96 7.63 -0.76
N PHE A 18 -3.78 7.86 -1.34
CA PHE A 18 -2.74 6.82 -1.44
C PHE A 18 -2.32 6.33 -0.06
N THR A 19 -2.01 7.25 0.87
CA THR A 19 -1.62 6.88 2.24
C THR A 19 -2.72 6.08 2.94
N LYS A 20 -3.97 6.54 2.88
CA LYS A 20 -5.11 5.84 3.47
C LYS A 20 -5.33 4.46 2.86
N ALA A 21 -5.17 4.33 1.55
CA ALA A 21 -5.32 3.08 0.84
C ALA A 21 -4.22 2.08 1.23
N VAL A 22 -2.96 2.51 1.28
CA VAL A 22 -1.84 1.68 1.72
C VAL A 22 -2.00 1.24 3.18
N MET A 23 -2.49 2.10 4.07
CA MET A 23 -2.79 1.69 5.45
C MET A 23 -3.94 0.67 5.52
N LYS A 24 -5.00 0.83 4.71
CA LYS A 24 -6.04 -0.21 4.58
C LYS A 24 -5.49 -1.55 4.06
N ALA A 25 -4.47 -1.54 3.20
CA ALA A 25 -3.82 -2.76 2.73
C ALA A 25 -2.96 -3.41 3.81
N VAL A 26 -2.33 -2.62 4.67
CA VAL A 26 -1.61 -3.11 5.86
C VAL A 26 -2.55 -3.87 6.80
N ASP A 27 -3.76 -3.36 7.05
CA ASP A 27 -4.76 -4.05 7.86
C ASP A 27 -5.21 -5.38 7.23
N LYS A 28 -5.08 -5.51 5.91
CA LYS A 28 -5.47 -6.69 5.12
C LYS A 28 -4.27 -7.51 4.64
N VAL A 29 -3.13 -7.45 5.34
CA VAL A 29 -1.88 -8.09 4.90
C VAL A 29 -2.05 -9.60 4.64
N ALA A 30 -2.89 -10.28 5.42
CA ALA A 30 -3.19 -11.71 5.26
C ALA A 30 -3.87 -12.07 3.92
N ASN A 31 -4.43 -11.08 3.20
CA ASN A 31 -5.07 -11.26 1.91
C ASN A 31 -4.15 -10.92 0.73
N ILE A 32 -2.87 -10.63 0.98
CA ILE A 32 -1.88 -10.27 -0.04
C ILE A 32 -1.07 -11.52 -0.40
N ASN A 33 -1.37 -12.14 -1.55
CA ASN A 33 -0.74 -13.39 -2.00
C ASN A 33 0.79 -13.31 -2.12
N ASP A 34 1.32 -12.15 -2.51
CA ASP A 34 2.76 -11.92 -2.73
C ASP A 34 3.47 -11.37 -1.48
N TYR A 35 2.82 -11.40 -0.32
CA TYR A 35 3.44 -10.89 0.90
C TYR A 35 4.51 -11.86 1.42
N PRO A 36 5.75 -11.38 1.65
CA PRO A 36 6.80 -12.24 2.19
C PRO A 36 6.55 -12.51 3.68
N GLU A 37 5.85 -13.61 3.98
CA GLU A 37 5.60 -14.06 5.36
C GLU A 37 6.86 -14.59 6.06
N SER A 38 7.86 -15.01 5.29
CA SER A 38 9.01 -15.77 5.79
C SER A 38 10.09 -14.96 6.49
N ASP A 39 10.01 -13.62 6.52
CA ASP A 39 11.00 -12.84 7.25
C ASP A 39 10.43 -11.52 7.76
N HIS A 40 10.39 -11.40 9.09
CA HIS A 40 10.24 -10.15 9.82
C HIS A 40 8.87 -9.43 9.75
N ASN A 41 7.95 -9.85 10.63
CA ASN A 41 6.71 -9.13 10.99
C ASN A 41 6.91 -7.63 11.33
N TRP A 42 8.12 -7.19 11.65
CA TRP A 42 8.39 -5.77 11.94
C TRP A 42 8.46 -4.87 10.69
N LYS A 43 8.44 -5.43 9.47
CA LYS A 43 8.53 -4.67 8.20
C LYS A 43 7.23 -4.66 7.36
N VAL A 44 6.08 -4.92 7.98
CA VAL A 44 4.77 -4.97 7.28
C VAL A 44 4.51 -3.71 6.46
N VAL A 45 4.59 -2.54 7.10
CA VAL A 45 4.31 -1.26 6.42
C VAL A 45 5.26 -0.99 5.23
N PRO A 46 6.60 -1.09 5.39
CA PRO A 46 7.51 -0.96 4.26
C PRO A 46 7.22 -1.95 3.12
N ASN A 47 6.92 -3.21 3.44
CA ASN A 47 6.68 -4.25 2.43
C ASN A 47 5.41 -3.96 1.62
N VAL A 48 4.30 -3.64 2.30
CA VAL A 48 3.04 -3.28 1.63
C VAL A 48 3.23 -2.04 0.77
N LEU A 49 3.94 -1.03 1.28
CA LEU A 49 4.20 0.20 0.54
C LEU A 49 5.05 -0.04 -0.71
N LYS A 50 6.04 -0.95 -0.63
CA LYS A 50 6.81 -1.41 -1.81
C LYS A 50 5.89 -2.11 -2.82
N LEU A 51 5.04 -3.03 -2.38
CA LEU A 51 4.11 -3.75 -3.26
C LEU A 51 3.12 -2.81 -3.95
N SER A 52 2.65 -1.77 -3.25
CA SER A 52 1.81 -0.73 -3.85
C SER A 52 2.57 0.14 -4.85
N LEU A 53 3.83 0.50 -4.57
CA LEU A 53 4.68 1.29 -5.48
C LEU A 53 5.17 0.50 -6.71
N GLU A 54 5.20 -0.82 -6.63
CA GLU A 54 5.47 -1.75 -7.73
C GLU A 54 4.18 -2.17 -8.47
N GLU A 55 3.03 -1.56 -8.14
CA GLU A 55 1.71 -1.83 -8.74
C GLU A 55 1.22 -3.29 -8.58
N LYS A 56 1.82 -4.05 -7.66
CA LYS A 56 1.40 -5.41 -7.30
C LYS A 56 0.13 -5.42 -6.45
N ILE A 57 -0.12 -4.33 -5.73
CA ILE A 57 -1.39 -4.08 -5.03
C ILE A 57 -2.07 -2.92 -5.74
N ARG A 58 -3.28 -3.18 -6.26
CA ARG A 58 -4.11 -2.18 -6.92
C ARG A 58 -5.27 -1.81 -6.01
N PHE A 59 -5.50 -0.51 -5.87
CA PHE A 59 -6.67 0.01 -5.16
C PHE A 59 -7.76 0.29 -6.19
N LEU A 60 -8.82 -0.51 -6.15
CA LEU A 60 -10.05 -0.19 -6.88
C LEU A 60 -10.84 0.78 -6.00
N TYR A 61 -11.00 2.00 -6.48
CA TYR A 61 -11.95 2.94 -5.90
C TYR A 61 -13.32 2.59 -6.48
N ASP A 62 -14.18 2.03 -5.64
CA ASP A 62 -15.58 1.83 -5.98
C ASP A 62 -16.36 3.03 -5.44
N ASP A 63 -16.97 3.79 -6.36
CA ASP A 63 -17.79 4.96 -6.05
C ASP A 63 -19.24 4.58 -5.72
N SER A 64 -19.55 3.28 -5.61
CA SER A 64 -20.80 2.81 -5.03
C SER A 64 -20.81 3.10 -3.52
N GLY A 65 -21.18 4.33 -3.20
CA GLY A 65 -21.47 4.75 -1.84
C GLY A 65 -22.63 3.94 -1.26
N GLU A 66 -22.32 3.03 -0.35
CA GLU A 66 -23.28 2.62 0.67
C GLU A 66 -23.27 3.68 1.78
N MET A 67 -24.33 4.48 1.78
CA MET A 67 -24.86 5.17 2.95
C MET A 67 -25.39 4.15 3.96
#